data_AF-X6MPU4-F1
#
_entry.id   AF-X6MPU4-F1
#
_cell.length_a   1.000
_cell.length_b   1.000
_cell.length_c   1.000
_cell.angle_alpha   90.00
_cell.angle_beta   90.00
_cell.angle_gamma   90.00
#
_symmetry.space_group_name_H-M   'P 1'
#
loop_
_entity.id
_entity.type
_entity.pdbx_description
1 polymer ?
#
loop_
_entity_poly.entity_id
_entity_poly.type
_entity_poly.pdbx_seq_one_letter_code
_entity_poly.pdbx_strand_id
1 'polypeptide(L)'
;MEEEKSKDNVKLDLKSITEQYACFNKNWILQLNKQEDIHDFLCLICKQVANDPMEINCTQHKNMDESLIVGENCLKKFLSQNPNSCP
;
A
#
# COMPACT_ATOMS: atom_id res chain seq x y z
N MET A 1 20.73 30.58 -20.92
CA MET A 1 19.37 30.72 -20.36
C MET A 1 18.63 29.44 -20.69
N GLU A 2 18.92 28.34 -19.99
CA GLU A 2 18.35 27.03 -20.38
C GLU A 2 18.53 25.96 -19.28
N GLU A 3 18.37 26.29 -17.99
CA GLU A 3 18.58 25.29 -16.92
C GLU A 3 17.57 25.31 -15.76
N GLU A 4 16.30 25.70 -15.97
CA GLU A 4 15.31 25.62 -14.87
C GLU A 4 13.95 24.97 -15.19
N LYS A 5 13.70 24.47 -16.41
CA LYS A 5 12.42 23.82 -16.77
C LYS A 5 12.34 22.30 -16.55
N SER A 6 13.42 21.66 -16.09
CA SER A 6 13.51 20.19 -16.09
C SER A 6 13.11 19.51 -14.76
N LYS A 7 13.23 20.20 -13.62
CA LYS A 7 13.01 19.57 -12.29
C LYS A 7 11.52 19.31 -11.97
N ASP A 8 10.61 20.15 -12.45
CA ASP A 8 9.19 20.03 -12.13
C ASP A 8 8.49 18.89 -12.89
N ASN A 9 8.88 18.65 -14.16
CA ASN A 9 8.33 17.55 -14.95
C ASN A 9 8.74 16.18 -14.38
N VAL A 10 9.99 16.04 -13.95
CA VAL A 10 10.49 14.80 -13.30
C VAL A 10 9.77 14.54 -11.98
N LYS A 11 9.46 15.59 -11.21
CA LYS A 11 8.72 15.48 -9.93
C LYS A 11 7.25 15.12 -10.11
N LEU A 12 6.60 15.60 -11.17
CA LEU A 12 5.23 15.24 -11.53
C LEU A 12 5.13 13.77 -11.99
N ASP A 13 6.08 13.32 -12.81
CA ASP A 13 6.17 11.92 -13.22
C ASP A 13 6.44 10.99 -12.03
N LEU A 14 7.36 11.36 -11.13
CA LEU A 14 7.63 10.58 -9.92
C LEU A 14 6.40 10.46 -9.00
N LYS A 15 5.62 11.55 -8.83
CA LYS A 15 4.36 11.51 -8.07
C LYS A 15 3.35 10.56 -8.71
N SER A 16 3.11 10.72 -10.02
CA SER A 16 2.22 9.87 -10.81
C SER A 16 2.61 8.39 -10.73
N ILE A 17 3.92 8.08 -10.83
CA ILE A 17 4.45 6.71 -10.69
C ILE A 17 4.27 6.20 -9.26
N THR A 18 4.54 7.00 -8.23
CA THR A 18 4.32 6.57 -6.84
C THR A 18 2.84 6.35 -6.51
N GLU A 19 1.94 7.05 -7.20
CA GLU A 19 0.48 6.88 -7.13
C GLU A 19 0.03 5.61 -7.87
N GLN A 20 0.66 5.25 -9.01
CA GLN A 20 0.34 4.03 -9.77
C GLN A 20 0.53 2.75 -8.97
N TYR A 21 1.47 2.73 -8.02
CA TYR A 21 1.72 1.57 -7.15
C TYR A 21 1.11 1.73 -5.75
N ALA A 22 0.19 2.68 -5.54
CA ALA A 22 -0.53 2.79 -4.28
C ALA A 22 -1.65 1.73 -4.19
N CYS A 23 -2.05 1.39 -2.98
CA CYS A 23 -3.28 0.65 -2.73
C CYS A 23 -4.51 1.46 -3.20
N PHE A 24 -5.57 0.78 -3.64
CA PHE A 24 -6.75 1.42 -4.22
C PHE A 24 -7.66 1.98 -3.14
N ASN A 25 -8.17 3.20 -3.35
CA ASN A 25 -9.13 3.81 -2.43
C ASN A 25 -10.34 2.90 -2.22
N LYS A 26 -10.63 2.48 -0.98
CA LYS A 26 -11.70 1.50 -0.72
C LYS A 26 -13.13 2.03 -0.96
N ASN A 27 -13.32 3.33 -1.14
CA ASN A 27 -14.65 3.91 -1.27
C ASN A 27 -15.40 3.41 -2.51
N TRP A 28 -14.70 3.01 -3.59
CA TRP A 28 -15.37 2.47 -4.77
C TRP A 28 -16.03 1.12 -4.48
N ILE A 29 -15.37 0.22 -3.73
CA ILE A 29 -15.92 -1.12 -3.43
C ILE A 29 -17.00 -1.05 -2.35
N LEU A 30 -16.89 -0.09 -1.42
CA LEU A 30 -17.89 0.17 -0.39
C LEU A 30 -19.23 0.70 -0.92
N GLN A 31 -19.32 1.09 -2.20
CA GLN A 31 -20.60 1.45 -2.80
C GLN A 31 -21.55 0.26 -2.92
N LEU A 32 -21.01 -0.96 -2.98
CA LEU A 32 -21.78 -2.19 -3.23
C LEU A 32 -21.59 -3.26 -2.15
N ASN A 33 -20.66 -3.07 -1.21
CA ASN A 33 -20.29 -4.05 -0.20
C ASN A 33 -20.19 -3.39 1.18
N LYS A 34 -20.36 -4.14 2.27
CA LYS A 34 -20.11 -3.62 3.62
C LYS A 34 -18.61 -3.64 3.91
N GLN A 35 -18.22 -2.91 4.95
CA GLN A 35 -16.83 -2.84 5.39
C GLN A 35 -16.30 -4.19 5.88
N GLU A 36 -17.16 -5.01 6.51
CA GLU A 36 -16.79 -6.35 6.98
C GLU A 36 -16.53 -7.31 5.81
N ASP A 37 -17.32 -7.19 4.73
CA ASP A 37 -17.22 -8.04 3.53
C ASP A 37 -15.90 -7.84 2.77
N ILE A 38 -15.24 -6.70 2.97
CA ILE A 38 -13.98 -6.38 2.30
C ILE A 38 -12.75 -6.44 3.20
N HIS A 39 -12.93 -6.80 4.47
CA HIS A 39 -11.87 -6.71 5.49
C HIS A 39 -10.59 -7.42 5.04
N ASP A 40 -10.74 -8.61 4.46
CA ASP A 40 -9.62 -9.47 4.06
C ASP A 40 -8.85 -8.96 2.84
N PHE A 41 -9.38 -7.93 2.14
CA PHE A 41 -8.72 -7.28 1.01
C PHE A 41 -8.01 -5.98 1.39
N LEU A 42 -8.13 -5.55 2.65
CA LEU A 42 -7.54 -4.30 3.10
C LEU A 42 -6.07 -4.48 3.45
N CYS A 43 -5.23 -3.64 2.87
CA CYS A 43 -3.83 -3.52 3.25
C CYS A 43 -3.72 -3.12 4.73
N LEU A 44 -3.02 -3.92 5.53
CA LEU A 44 -2.83 -3.67 6.96
C LEU A 44 -2.16 -2.32 7.25
N ILE A 45 -1.31 -1.83 6.35
CA ILE A 45 -0.52 -0.60 6.55
C ILE A 45 -1.37 0.65 6.28
N CYS A 46 -2.00 0.75 5.11
CA CYS A 46 -2.70 1.97 4.68
C CYS A 46 -4.23 1.90 4.79
N LYS A 47 -4.79 0.73 5.15
CA LYS A 47 -6.23 0.47 5.31
C LYS A 47 -7.06 0.75 4.05
N GLN A 48 -6.43 0.67 2.87
CA GLN A 48 -7.05 0.75 1.55
C GLN A 48 -7.05 -0.65 0.90
N VAL A 49 -7.74 -0.84 -0.22
CA VAL A 49 -7.75 -2.14 -0.91
C VAL A 49 -6.34 -2.42 -1.43
N ALA A 50 -5.75 -3.54 -1.03
CA ALA A 50 -4.38 -3.88 -1.38
C ALA A 50 -4.21 -3.95 -2.91
N ASN A 51 -3.19 -3.26 -3.42
CA ASN A 51 -2.71 -3.38 -4.78
C ASN A 51 -1.43 -4.22 -4.76
N ASP A 52 -1.32 -5.19 -5.68
CA ASP A 52 -0.32 -6.26 -5.64
C ASP A 52 -0.19 -6.86 -4.22
N PRO A 53 -1.25 -7.55 -3.73
CA PRO A 53 -1.32 -8.02 -2.36
C PRO A 53 -0.27 -9.10 -2.09
N MET A 54 0.36 -8.98 -0.93
CA MET A 54 1.24 -9.99 -0.35
C MET A 54 0.73 -10.37 1.03
N GLU A 55 0.91 -11.63 1.40
CA GLU A 55 0.56 -12.16 2.72
C GLU A 55 1.79 -12.18 3.62
N ILE A 56 1.66 -11.67 4.85
CA ILE A 56 2.72 -11.76 5.85
C ILE A 56 2.65 -13.13 6.52
N ASN A 57 3.68 -13.94 6.32
CA ASN A 57 3.85 -15.21 7.01
C ASN A 57 5.11 -15.19 7.88
N CYS A 58 4.95 -14.82 9.15
CA CYS A 58 6.04 -14.80 10.13
C CYS A 58 5.62 -15.44 11.46
N THR A 59 6.60 -15.90 12.24
CA THR A 59 6.32 -16.54 13.54
C THR A 59 5.64 -15.61 14.54
N GLN A 60 5.79 -14.29 14.37
CA GLN A 60 5.17 -13.28 15.23
C GLN A 60 3.65 -13.22 15.04
N HIS A 61 3.15 -13.56 13.84
CA HIS A 61 1.72 -13.49 13.49
C HIS A 61 1.07 -14.85 13.24
N LYS A 62 1.79 -15.95 13.53
CA LYS A 62 1.34 -17.33 13.23
C LYS A 62 -0.02 -17.72 13.83
N ASN A 63 -0.44 -17.06 14.92
CA ASN A 63 -1.67 -17.38 15.64
C ASN A 63 -2.70 -16.23 15.57
N MET A 64 -2.53 -15.28 14.65
CA MET A 64 -3.54 -14.26 14.40
C MET A 64 -4.58 -14.81 13.42
N ASP A 65 -5.85 -14.71 13.78
CA ASP A 65 -6.98 -15.07 12.91
C ASP A 65 -7.33 -13.96 11.90
N GLU A 66 -6.54 -12.88 11.85
CA GLU A 66 -6.76 -11.73 10.98
C GLU A 66 -6.08 -11.89 9.63
N SER A 67 -6.67 -11.31 8.58
CA SER A 67 -6.06 -11.26 7.25
C SER A 67 -4.80 -10.39 7.26
N LEU A 68 -3.64 -11.02 7.04
CA LEU A 68 -2.33 -10.35 7.06
C LEU A 68 -1.89 -9.82 5.70
N ILE A 69 -2.83 -9.21 4.98
CA ILE A 69 -2.61 -8.73 3.61
C ILE A 69 -2.01 -7.32 3.61
N VAL A 70 -0.96 -7.13 2.82
CA VAL A 70 -0.31 -5.83 2.59
C VAL A 70 -0.09 -5.59 1.10
N GLY A 71 -0.23 -4.35 0.64
CA GLY A 71 0.19 -4.01 -0.72
C GLY A 71 1.71 -3.97 -0.84
N GLU A 72 2.27 -4.47 -1.94
CA GLU A 72 3.72 -4.63 -2.12
C GLU A 72 4.50 -3.33 -1.88
N ASN A 73 4.05 -2.23 -2.47
CA ASN A 73 4.69 -0.92 -2.32
C ASN A 73 4.59 -0.39 -0.87
N CYS A 74 3.48 -0.66 -0.18
CA CYS A 74 3.34 -0.31 1.24
C CYS A 74 4.35 -1.08 2.08
N LEU A 75 4.52 -2.38 1.83
CA LEU A 75 5.49 -3.20 2.56
C LEU A 75 6.93 -2.73 2.31
N LYS A 76 7.31 -2.51 1.05
CA LYS A 76 8.65 -2.01 0.69
C LYS A 76 8.97 -0.69 1.40
N LYS A 77 8.04 0.27 1.37
CA LYS A 77 8.18 1.55 2.07
C LYS A 77 8.31 1.36 3.58
N PHE A 78 7.42 0.57 4.19
CA PHE A 78 7.44 0.31 5.63
C PHE A 78 8.78 -0.27 6.08
N LEU A 79 9.27 -1.33 5.40
CA LEU A 79 10.53 -2.00 5.77
C LEU A 79 11.75 -1.08 5.61
N SER A 80 11.76 -0.21 4.59
CA SER A 80 12.84 0.76 4.41
C SER A 80 12.92 1.81 5.53
N GLN A 81 11.78 2.13 6.15
CA GLN A 81 11.68 3.13 7.22
C GLN A 81 11.76 2.52 8.62
N ASN A 82 11.41 1.23 8.75
CA ASN A 82 11.31 0.51 10.02
C ASN A 82 12.14 -0.78 9.95
N PRO A 83 13.48 -0.70 10.03
CA PRO A 83 14.33 -1.88 9.97
C PRO A 83 14.00 -2.84 11.12
N ASN A 84 14.05 -4.15 10.83
CA ASN A 84 13.77 -5.24 11.77
C ASN A 84 12.36 -5.25 12.39
N SER A 85 11.41 -4.49 11.83
CA SER A 85 10.03 -4.47 12.29
C SER A 85 9.13 -5.21 11.31
N CYS A 86 8.19 -6.00 11.83
CA CYS A 86 7.10 -6.55 11.04
C CYS A 86 5.88 -5.62 11.17
N PRO A 87 5.27 -5.19 10.06
CA PRO A 87 4.03 -4.42 10.09
C PRO A 87 2.83 -5.26 10.55
#